data_AF-A0A354XMB7-F1
#
_entry.id   AF-A0A354XMB7-F1
#
_cell.length_a   1.000
_cell.length_b   1.000
_cell.length_c   1.000
_cell.angle_alpha   90.00
_cell.angle_beta   90.00
_cell.angle_gamma   90.00
#
_symmetry.space_group_name_H-M   'P 1'
#
loop_
_entity.id
_entity.type
_entity.pdbx_description
1 polymer ?
#
loop_
_entity_poly.entity_id
_entity_poly.type
_entity_poly.pdbx_seq_one_letter_code
_entity_poly.pdbx_strand_id
1 'polypeptide(L)'
;AYFNDSQRQATKDAGRIAGLDVKRIINEPTAAALAYGMDKARGDKTIAVYDLGGGTFDISIIEVADVDGETQFEVLATNGDTFLGGEDFDLA
;
A
#
# COMPACT_ATOMS: atom_id res chain seq x y z
N ALA A 1 -2.67 -2.41 5.11
CA ALA A 1 -3.32 -2.87 3.86
C ALA A 1 -4.49 -3.77 4.21
N TYR A 2 -5.64 -3.14 4.41
CA TYR A 2 -6.79 -3.70 5.12
C TYR A 2 -7.84 -4.39 4.24
N PHE A 3 -7.62 -4.48 2.92
CA PHE A 3 -8.59 -5.10 2.04
C PHE A 3 -8.69 -6.60 2.26
N ASN A 4 -9.88 -7.08 2.61
CA ASN A 4 -10.18 -8.50 2.68
C ASN A 4 -10.33 -9.11 1.27
N ASP A 5 -10.38 -10.45 1.19
CA ASP A 5 -10.43 -11.15 -0.09
C ASP A 5 -11.62 -10.73 -0.97
N SER A 6 -12.78 -10.42 -0.38
CA SER A 6 -13.96 -10.01 -1.16
C SER A 6 -13.80 -8.61 -1.75
N GLN A 7 -13.24 -7.66 -0.98
CA GLN A 7 -12.91 -6.33 -1.47
C GLN A 7 -11.83 -6.39 -2.57
N ARG A 8 -10.80 -7.22 -2.41
CA ARG A 8 -9.76 -7.40 -3.45
C ARG A 8 -10.34 -7.98 -4.74
N GLN A 9 -11.26 -8.94 -4.63
CA GLN A 9 -11.94 -9.51 -5.79
C GLN A 9 -12.84 -8.47 -6.47
N ALA A 10 -13.62 -7.71 -5.70
CA ALA A 10 -14.46 -6.64 -6.23
C ALA A 10 -13.62 -5.59 -7.00
N THR A 11 -12.47 -5.19 -6.46
CA THR A 11 -11.55 -4.27 -7.16
C THR A 11 -11.01 -4.87 -8.46
N LYS A 12 -10.67 -6.17 -8.46
CA LYS A 12 -10.22 -6.87 -9.67
C LYS A 12 -11.32 -6.94 -10.74
N ASP A 13 -12.56 -7.18 -10.32
CA ASP A 13 -13.71 -7.24 -11.22
C ASP A 13 -14.04 -5.86 -11.79
N ALA A 14 -13.93 -4.79 -10.99
CA ALA A 14 -14.06 -3.42 -11.48
C ALA A 14 -13.05 -3.12 -12.61
N GLY A 15 -11.80 -3.55 -12.46
CA GLY A 15 -10.79 -3.42 -13.52
C GLY A 15 -11.16 -4.18 -14.80
N ARG A 16 -11.70 -5.40 -14.68
CA ARG A 16 -12.19 -6.18 -15.84
C ARG A 16 -13.37 -5.50 -16.53
N ILE A 17 -14.32 -4.96 -15.77
CA ILE A 17 -15.48 -4.23 -16.31
C ILE A 17 -15.02 -2.99 -17.10
N ALA A 18 -13.95 -2.33 -16.65
CA ALA A 18 -13.31 -1.24 -17.38
C ALA A 18 -12.50 -1.69 -18.61
N GLY A 19 -12.48 -2.98 -18.94
CA GLY A 19 -11.74 -3.54 -20.08
C GLY A 19 -10.25 -3.74 -19.82
N LEU A 20 -9.81 -3.76 -18.56
CA LEU A 20 -8.41 -3.95 -18.19
C LEU A 20 -8.10 -5.40 -17.83
N ASP A 21 -6.96 -5.92 -18.29
CA ASP A 21 -6.40 -7.18 -17.80
C ASP A 21 -5.61 -6.93 -16.50
N VAL A 22 -6.27 -7.16 -15.37
CA VAL A 22 -5.70 -6.92 -14.04
C VAL A 22 -4.65 -7.98 -13.69
N LYS A 23 -3.40 -7.69 -14.03
CA LYS A 23 -2.24 -8.58 -13.81
C LYS A 23 -1.93 -8.82 -12.33
N ARG A 24 -2.09 -7.79 -11.50
CA ARG A 24 -1.79 -7.87 -10.05
C ARG A 24 -2.59 -6.80 -9.30
N ILE A 25 -3.05 -7.14 -8.11
CA ILE A 25 -3.50 -6.18 -7.10
C ILE A 25 -2.35 -6.03 -6.11
N ILE A 26 -1.87 -4.80 -5.94
CA ILE A 26 -0.82 -4.46 -4.97
C ILE A 26 -1.44 -3.67 -3.83
N ASN A 27 -0.87 -3.81 -2.65
CA ASN A 27 -1.26 -3.01 -1.49
C ASN A 27 -0.67 -1.60 -1.62
N GLU A 28 -1.45 -0.59 -1.26
CA GLU A 28 -1.04 0.83 -1.30
C GLU A 28 0.28 1.10 -0.57
N PRO A 29 0.49 0.67 0.70
CA PRO A 29 1.75 0.96 1.38
C PRO A 29 2.96 0.29 0.71
N THR A 30 2.77 -0.87 0.09
CA THR A 30 3.82 -1.53 -0.70
C THR A 30 4.11 -0.77 -1.99
N ALA A 31 3.08 -0.25 -2.67
CA ALA A 31 3.25 0.58 -3.86
C ALA A 31 4.02 1.88 -3.54
N ALA A 32 3.69 2.53 -2.42
CA ALA A 32 4.39 3.71 -1.94
C ALA A 32 5.85 3.41 -1.56
N ALA A 33 6.10 2.29 -0.89
CA ALA A 33 7.46 1.85 -0.56
C ALA A 33 8.29 1.54 -1.81
N LEU A 34 7.71 0.88 -2.82
CA LEU A 34 8.35 0.64 -4.12
C LEU A 34 8.76 1.96 -4.78
N ALA A 35 7.83 2.92 -4.86
CA ALA A 35 8.11 4.24 -5.43
C ALA A 35 9.22 4.98 -4.66
N TYR A 36 9.22 4.89 -3.33
CA TYR A 36 10.28 5.47 -2.49
C TYR A 36 11.65 4.80 -2.71
N GLY A 37 11.65 3.46 -2.80
CA GLY A 37 12.86 2.65 -2.97
C GLY A 37 13.53 2.85 -4.32
N MET A 38 12.75 3.03 -5.39
CA MET A 38 13.28 3.24 -6.76
C MET A 38 14.13 4.50 -6.92
N ASP A 39 13.78 5.58 -6.21
CA ASP A 39 14.42 6.89 -6.41
C ASP A 39 15.43 7.27 -5.30
N LYS A 40 15.22 6.82 -4.05
CA LYS A 40 15.88 7.42 -2.87
C LYS A 40 16.55 6.45 -1.91
N ALA A 41 16.54 5.14 -2.15
CA ALA A 41 17.09 4.16 -1.23
C ALA A 41 18.30 3.41 -1.78
N ARG A 42 19.48 3.68 -1.20
CA ARG A 42 20.61 2.75 -1.23
C ARG A 42 20.80 2.21 0.18
N GLY A 43 21.02 0.90 0.30
CA GLY A 43 21.26 0.21 1.56
C GLY A 43 20.00 -0.07 2.38
N ASP A 44 20.19 -0.98 3.33
CA ASP A 44 19.13 -1.50 4.19
C ASP A 44 18.54 -0.42 5.08
N LYS A 45 17.22 -0.35 5.13
CA LYS A 45 16.48 0.62 5.95
C LYS A 45 15.12 0.08 6.35
N THR A 46 14.65 0.53 7.50
CA THR A 46 13.25 0.36 7.91
C THR A 46 12.53 1.70 7.73
N ILE A 47 11.38 1.69 7.06
CA ILE A 47 10.53 2.85 6.83
C ILE A 47 9.14 2.64 7.41
N ALA A 48 8.49 3.74 7.78
CA ALA A 48 7.07 3.77 8.07
C ALA A 48 6.34 4.47 6.92
N VAL A 49 5.33 3.81 6.36
CA VAL A 49 4.42 4.41 5.38
C VAL A 49 3.13 4.75 6.09
N TYR A 50 2.89 6.05 6.25
CA TYR A 50 1.67 6.63 6.79
C TYR A 50 0.79 7.08 5.62
N ASP A 51 -0.38 6.48 5.47
CA ASP A 51 -1.34 6.76 4.41
C ASP A 51 -2.67 7.18 5.02
N LEU A 52 -3.05 8.45 4.87
CA LEU A 52 -4.33 9.00 5.33
C LEU A 52 -5.06 9.55 4.11
N GLY A 53 -5.98 8.74 3.61
CA GLY A 53 -6.78 9.04 2.42
C GLY A 53 -8.10 9.74 2.75
N GLY A 54 -9.03 9.68 1.80
CA GLY A 54 -10.36 10.26 1.94
C GLY A 54 -11.26 9.51 2.92
N GLY A 55 -11.19 8.17 2.95
CA GLY A 55 -12.03 7.35 3.85
C GLY A 55 -11.29 6.25 4.61
N THR A 56 -9.97 6.13 4.40
CA THR A 56 -9.16 5.08 5.04
C THR A 56 -7.85 5.65 5.57
N PHE A 57 -7.39 5.03 6.67
CA PHE A 57 -6.09 5.26 7.26
C PHE A 57 -5.34 3.93 7.33
N ASP A 58 -4.12 3.88 6.81
CA ASP A 58 -3.21 2.75 6.90
C ASP A 58 -1.83 3.20 7.40
N ILE A 59 -1.23 2.38 8.26
CA ILE A 59 0.17 2.51 8.68
C ILE A 59 0.88 1.17 8.45
N SER A 60 2.05 1.21 7.81
CA SER A 60 2.87 0.01 7.59
C SER A 60 4.32 0.25 7.92
N ILE A 61 4.95 -0.69 8.62
CA ILE A 61 6.39 -0.74 8.84
C ILE A 61 6.97 -1.69 7.80
N ILE A 62 7.89 -1.17 6.98
CA ILE A 62 8.44 -1.88 5.84
C ILE A 62 9.96 -1.88 5.95
N GLU A 63 10.56 -3.05 5.89
CA GLU A 63 11.99 -3.21 5.70
C GLU A 63 12.29 -3.21 4.19
N VAL A 64 13.27 -2.41 3.81
CA VAL A 64 13.80 -2.34 2.46
C VAL A 64 15.25 -2.80 2.54
N ALA A 65 15.56 -3.91 1.88
CA ALA A 65 16.89 -4.51 1.87
C ALA A 65 17.43 -4.63 0.45
N ASP A 66 18.74 -4.46 0.27
CA ASP A 66 19.42 -4.76 -1.00
C ASP A 66 20.05 -6.14 -0.90
N VAL A 67 19.43 -7.12 -1.56
CA VAL A 67 19.86 -8.52 -1.55
C VAL A 67 20.30 -8.89 -2.96
N ASP A 68 21.58 -9.19 -3.12
CA ASP A 68 22.19 -9.57 -4.41
C ASP A 68 21.99 -8.54 -5.54
N GLY A 69 21.86 -7.25 -5.20
CA GLY A 69 21.62 -6.17 -6.16
C GLY A 69 20.15 -5.97 -6.52
N GLU A 70 19.25 -6.71 -5.88
CA GLU A 70 17.79 -6.56 -5.99
C GLU A 70 17.22 -5.96 -4.70
N THR A 71 16.42 -4.90 -4.84
CA THR A 71 15.72 -4.30 -3.70
C THR A 71 14.52 -5.15 -3.31
N GLN A 72 14.54 -5.72 -2.11
CA GLN A 72 13.44 -6.45 -1.50
C GLN A 72 12.68 -5.56 -0.52
N PHE A 73 11.36 -5.77 -0.45
CA PHE A 73 10.46 -5.04 0.43
C PHE A 73 9.69 -6.05 1.28
N GLU A 74 9.90 -6.02 2.59
CA GLU A 74 9.19 -6.87 3.54
C GLU A 74 8.29 -6.01 4.44
N VAL A 75 7.00 -6.34 4.49
CA VAL A 75 6.06 -5.68 5.40
C VAL A 75 6.15 -6.36 6.76
N LEU A 76 6.81 -5.71 7.71
CA LEU A 76 6.99 -6.22 9.07
C LEU A 76 5.69 -6.15 9.88
N ALA A 77 4.94 -5.05 9.71
CA ALA A 77 3.67 -4.84 10.38
C ALA A 77 2.77 -3.91 9.57
N THR A 78 1.47 -4.11 9.67
CA THR A 78 0.46 -3.21 9.10
C THR A 78 -0.71 -3.07 10.08
N ASN A 79 -1.23 -1.86 10.22
CA ASN A 79 -2.41 -1.55 11.03
C ASN A 79 -3.15 -0.37 10.37
N GLY A 80 -4.35 -0.03 10.84
CA GLY A 80 -5.15 1.03 10.23
C GLY A 80 -6.60 1.03 10.67
N ASP A 81 -7.37 1.92 10.05
CA ASP A 81 -8.82 2.05 10.18
C ASP A 81 -9.45 2.29 8.80
N THR A 82 -10.36 1.40 8.40
CA THR A 82 -11.04 1.47 7.09
C THR A 82 -12.18 2.48 7.04
N PHE A 83 -12.44 3.19 8.14
CA PHE A 83 -13.50 4.19 8.26
C PHE A 83 -12.98 5.47 8.92
N LEU A 84 -11.74 5.84 8.61
CA LEU A 84 -11.11 7.07 9.07
C LEU A 84 -10.41 7.74 7.89
N GLY A 85 -10.77 8.98 7.57
CA GLY A 85 -10.12 9.73 6.50
C GLY A 85 -10.62 11.17 6.40
N GLY A 86 -10.22 11.87 5.33
CA GLY A 86 -10.63 13.24 5.04
C GLY A 86 -12.13 13.53 5.14
N GLU A 87 -12.99 12.54 4.84
CA GLU A 87 -14.45 12.67 4.99
C GLU A 87 -14.87 12.98 6.44
N ASP A 88 -14.17 12.44 7.44
CA ASP A 88 -14.42 12.76 8.85
C ASP A 88 -14.01 14.19 9.20
N PHE A 89 -12.94 14.70 8.57
CA PHE A 89 -12.47 16.07 8.76
C PHE A 89 -13.39 17.08 8.09
N ASP A 90 -13.96 16.74 6.92
CA ASP A 90 -14.93 17.57 6.22
C ASP A 90 -16.25 17.74 6.99
N LEU A 91 -16.59 16.76 7.87
CA LEU A 91 -17.81 16.74 8.69
C LEU A 91 -17.65 17.38 10.08
N ALA A 92 -16.43 17.80 10.46
CA ALA A 92 -16.10 18.37 11.78
C ALA A 92 -16.23 19.91 11.83
#